data_AF-A0A916GCW6-F1
#
_entry.id   AF-A0A916GCW6-F1
#
_cell.length_a   1.000
_cell.length_b   1.000
_cell.length_c   1.000
_cell.angle_alpha   90.00
_cell.angle_beta   90.00
_cell.angle_gamma   90.00
#
_symmetry.space_group_name_H-M   'P 1'
#
loop_
_entity.id
_entity.type
_entity.pdbx_description
1 polymer ?
#
loop_
_entity_poly.entity_id
_entity_poly.type
_entity_poly.pdbx_seq_one_letter_code
_entity_poly.pdbx_strand_id
1 'polypeptide(L)' 'MNKKTMGIVLLAVGVVLLIGSLAADAIGIGGAAGFGYKQIIGAVVGVIVAVVGFVLYSRK' A
#
# COMPACT_ATOMS: atom_id res chain seq x y z
N MET A 1 19.42 -5.40 -8.03
CA MET A 1 18.94 -5.39 -6.62
C MET A 1 18.80 -6.82 -6.11
N ASN A 2 19.16 -7.08 -4.85
CA ASN A 2 18.90 -8.38 -4.22
C ASN A 2 17.39 -8.55 -3.99
N LYS A 3 16.87 -9.80 -4.04
CA LYS A 3 15.45 -10.13 -3.78
C LYS A 3 14.98 -9.58 -2.44
N LYS A 4 15.84 -9.62 -1.40
CA LYS A 4 15.55 -9.01 -0.09
C LYS A 4 15.35 -7.51 -0.16
N THR A 5 16.25 -6.79 -0.85
CA THR A 5 16.13 -5.33 -1.03
C THR A 5 14.85 -4.98 -1.79
N MET A 6 14.54 -5.74 -2.84
CA MET A 6 13.30 -5.56 -3.61
C MET A 6 12.06 -5.84 -2.75
N GLY A 7 12.10 -6.86 -1.89
CA GLY A 7 11.03 -7.18 -0.96
C GLY A 7 10.77 -6.06 0.04
N ILE A 8 11.83 -5.49 0.62
CA ILE A 8 11.74 -4.35 1.54
C ILE A 8 11.13 -3.13 0.85
N VAL A 9 11.57 -2.81 -0.38
CA VAL A 9 11.04 -1.67 -1.14
C VAL A 9 9.56 -1.86 -1.44
N LEU A 10 9.16 -3.04 -1.92
CA LEU A 10 7.76 -3.34 -2.22
C LEU A 10 6.91 -3.31 -0.95
N LEU A 11 7.39 -3.87 0.16
CA LEU A 11 6.71 -3.83 1.45
C LEU A 11 6.46 -2.37 1.87
N ALA A 12 7.51 -1.55 1.87
CA ALA A 12 7.42 -0.15 2.27
C ALA A 12 6.44 0.64 1.39
N VAL A 13 6.54 0.51 0.06
CA VAL A 13 5.65 1.18 -0.90
C VAL A 13 4.19 0.75 -0.70
N GLY A 14 3.94 -0.55 -0.53
CA GLY A 14 2.60 -1.08 -0.32
C GLY A 14 1.97 -0.55 0.97
N VAL A 15 2.74 -0.52 2.07
CA VAL A 15 2.29 0.03 3.36
C VAL A 15 1.97 1.53 3.24
N VAL A 16 2.83 2.31 2.59
CA VAL A 16 2.60 3.75 2.39
C VAL A 16 1.34 4.00 1.55
N LEU A 17 1.13 3.24 0.47
CA LEU A 17 -0.08 3.33 -0.35
C LEU A 17 -1.35 2.98 0.42
N LEU A 18 -1.29 1.93 1.25
CA LEU A 18 -2.40 1.51 2.08
C LEU A 18 -2.76 2.60 3.09
N ILE A 19 -1.78 3.08 3.85
CA ILE A 19 -1.99 4.15 4.84
C ILE A 19 -2.51 5.40 4.16
N GLY A 20 -1.91 5.82 3.04
CA GLY A 20 -2.35 7.01 2.30
C GLY A 20 -3.78 6.89 1.79
N SER A 21 -4.21 5.70 1.37
CA SER A 21 -5.58 5.47 0.92
C SER A 21 -6.58 5.51 2.08
N LEU A 22 -6.23 4.91 3.22
CA LEU A 22 -7.07 4.92 4.43
C LEU A 22 -7.16 6.32 5.04
N ALA A 23 -6.08 7.09 4.97
CA ALA A 23 -5.99 8.45 5.51
C ALA A 23 -6.45 9.53 4.53
N ALA A 24 -6.88 9.18 3.31
CA ALA A 24 -7.18 10.14 2.25
C ALA A 24 -8.22 11.21 2.67
N ASP A 25 -9.24 10.82 3.43
CA ASP A 25 -10.22 11.78 3.97
C ASP A 25 -9.61 12.69 5.03
N ALA A 26 -8.80 12.13 5.93
CA ALA A 26 -8.15 12.86 7.02
C ALA A 26 -7.16 13.92 6.50
N ILE A 27 -6.54 13.67 5.34
CA ILE A 27 -5.60 14.59 4.70
C ILE A 27 -6.25 15.47 3.61
N GLY A 28 -7.59 15.43 3.47
CA GLY A 28 -8.33 16.32 2.59
C GLY A 28 -8.23 16.01 1.09
N ILE A 29 -7.78 14.80 0.73
CA ILE A 29 -7.74 14.33 -0.68
C ILE A 29 -8.91 13.40 -1.03
N GLY A 30 -9.69 12.98 -0.02
CA GLY A 30 -10.96 12.28 -0.17
C GLY A 30 -11.99 13.20 -0.80
N GLY A 31 -12.29 12.99 -2.09
CA GLY A 31 -13.09 13.94 -2.88
C GLY A 31 -14.56 14.07 -2.46
N ALA A 32 -15.11 13.10 -1.73
CA ALA A 32 -16.47 13.12 -1.19
C ALA A 32 -16.47 12.47 0.20
N ALA A 33 -17.49 12.77 1.02
CA ALA A 33 -17.60 12.20 2.35
C ALA A 33 -17.77 10.67 2.28
N GLY A 34 -16.95 9.96 3.06
CA GLY A 34 -16.98 8.50 3.18
C GLY A 34 -15.95 7.79 2.31
N PHE A 35 -15.85 6.47 2.47
CA PHE A 35 -14.81 5.67 1.85
C PHE A 35 -15.07 5.46 0.34
N GLY A 36 -14.45 6.29 -0.49
CA GLY A 36 -14.69 6.33 -1.93
C GLY A 36 -14.00 5.21 -2.71
N TYR A 37 -14.46 4.98 -3.95
CA TYR A 37 -13.89 3.95 -4.84
C TYR A 37 -12.37 4.08 -5.03
N LYS A 38 -11.83 5.31 -5.03
CA LYS A 38 -10.38 5.57 -5.13
C LYS A 38 -9.62 5.04 -3.92
N GLN A 39 -10.18 5.19 -2.72
CA GLN A 39 -9.57 4.69 -1.48
C GLN A 39 -9.65 3.17 -1.42
N ILE A 40 -10.75 2.57 -1.88
CA ILE A 40 -10.89 1.11 -1.99
C ILE A 40 -9.81 0.55 -2.93
N ILE A 41 -9.69 1.11 -4.14
CA ILE A 41 -8.68 0.66 -5.11
C ILE A 41 -7.27 0.83 -4.54
N GLY A 42 -6.96 2.00 -3.98
CA GLY A 42 -5.65 2.27 -3.40
C GLY A 42 -5.32 1.35 -2.20
N ALA A 43 -6.30 1.06 -1.35
CA ALA A 43 -6.15 0.13 -0.24
C ALA A 43 -5.90 -1.31 -0.73
N VAL A 44 -6.68 -1.80 -1.70
CA VAL A 44 -6.50 -3.14 -2.28
C VAL A 44 -5.12 -3.27 -2.94
N VAL A 45 -4.72 -2.28 -3.74
CA VAL A 45 -3.39 -2.26 -4.37
C VAL A 45 -2.29 -2.21 -3.31
N GLY A 46 -2.42 -1.35 -2.30
CA GLY A 46 -1.47 -1.24 -1.20
C GLY A 46 -1.28 -2.57 -0.46
N VAL A 47 -2.37 -3.26 -0.14
CA VAL A 47 -2.34 -4.60 0.48
C VAL A 47 -1.62 -5.61 -0.40
N ILE A 48 -1.97 -5.70 -1.69
CA ILE A 48 -1.34 -6.66 -2.62
C ILE A 48 0.17 -6.41 -2.70
N VAL A 49 0.58 -5.15 -2.89
CA VAL A 49 1.98 -4.77 -3.00
C VAL A 49 2.75 -5.06 -1.71
N ALA A 50 2.16 -4.76 -0.55
CA ALA A 50 2.76 -5.04 0.75
C ALA A 50 2.93 -6.56 0.97
N VAL A 51 1.92 -7.36 0.65
CA VAL A 51 1.97 -8.83 0.75
C VAL A 51 3.03 -9.42 -0.18
N VAL A 52 3.10 -8.97 -1.44
CA VAL A 52 4.14 -9.42 -2.38
C VAL A 52 5.53 -9.07 -1.86
N GLY A 53 5.71 -7.84 -1.36
CA GLY A 53 6.97 -7.40 -0.76
C GLY A 53 7.37 -8.25 0.45
N PHE A 54 6.43 -8.53 1.34
CA PHE A 54 6.63 -9.41 2.49
C PHE A 54 7.03 -10.82 2.07
N VAL A 55 6.29 -11.45 1.15
CA VAL A 55 6.58 -12.79 0.64
C VAL A 55 7.99 -12.85 0.02
N LEU A 56 8.36 -11.84 -0.76
CA LEU A 56 9.68 -11.77 -1.38
C LEU A 56 10.80 -11.57 -0.36
N TYR A 57 10.56 -10.77 0.68
CA TYR A 57 11.49 -10.58 1.80
C TYR A 57 11.68 -11.87 2.62
N SER A 58 10.60 -12.62 2.85
CA SER A 58 10.61 -13.86 3.63
C SER A 58 11.20 -15.06 2.90
N ARG A 59 11.37 -14.99 1.57
CA ARG A 59 12.06 -16.03 0.79
C ARG A 59 13.57 -15.91 1.03
N LYS A 60 14.15 -16.94 1.66
CA LYS A 60 15.59 -17.04 1.96
C LYS A 60 16.46 -17.03 0.70
#